data_AF-A0A182P764-F1
#
_entry.id   AF-A0A182P764-F1
#
_cell.length_a   1.000
_cell.length_b   1.000
_cell.length_c   1.000
_cell.angle_alpha   90.00
_cell.angle_beta   90.00
_cell.angle_gamma   90.00
#
_symmetry.space_group_name_H-M   'P 1'
#
loop_
_entity.id
_entity.type
_entity.pdbx_description
1 polymer ?
#
loop_
_entity_poly.entity_id
_entity_poly.type
_entity_poly.pdbx_seq_one_letter_code
_entity_poly.pdbx_strand_id
1 'polypeptide(L)'
;MLDLEVTPERSLGSTTENWEFVLGMHFSQAVAIIQSQVGIIKGVQVLYSDTDPLNLDIIINMVQDGIRLIFEPIQQRLRTIEVFNMKLVKLKYCSMTFNSPEVVPSIEEIEHSFGATHPGVYDAAKQLFALHFRGLSFYFPVESKLQPGYGHGLGSLHFPSGASPVVSKMAIYSGVNVADSRPPPLPLSCYQQQIYLEAATVMRSAHGTRGLRLQLYTEGSIRSLEPRKQCLTREILFGDSCQDVTTNLGAPSKVFYKSEDKMKIHSPSAHRRVQSKRSDYFFNYFTLGIDVLFDARTHKTKKIIMHTNYPGHYNFNMYHRCEFHLELVADKILEDVPLDAPVIITAYSKWDEVAARLTPSERPVVLHRVGSMNTANVFGSTLSFGYQDMIFEVMPNNYIASVTLYQPASPYHVADWNTTTRKSAAASSTSTAGSAIPSTSTGGSKAPSTNTGGSKAPSSSAGGSKAPSTSTEESK
;
A
#
# COMPACT_ATOMS: atom_id res chain seq x y z
N MET A 1 18.22 24.73 0.97
CA MET A 1 17.01 25.19 0.27
C MET A 1 16.82 24.26 -0.90
N LEU A 2 15.65 23.66 -1.05
CA LEU A 2 15.38 22.80 -2.21
C LEU A 2 15.42 23.64 -3.49
N ASP A 3 15.99 23.10 -4.57
CA ASP A 3 16.00 23.70 -5.90
C ASP A 3 15.14 22.83 -6.82
N LEU A 4 13.97 23.35 -7.20
CA LEU A 4 12.88 22.56 -7.79
C LEU A 4 12.37 23.17 -9.10
N GLU A 5 12.08 22.29 -10.05
CA GLU A 5 11.40 22.58 -11.30
C GLU A 5 9.88 22.42 -11.11
N VAL A 6 9.14 23.45 -11.52
CA VAL A 6 7.68 23.48 -11.55
C VAL A 6 7.23 23.01 -12.92
N THR A 7 6.40 21.96 -12.96
CA THR A 7 5.70 21.55 -14.18
C THR A 7 4.18 21.70 -13.98
N PRO A 8 3.55 22.75 -14.54
CA PRO A 8 2.11 22.97 -14.42
C PRO A 8 1.29 21.73 -14.83
N GLU A 9 0.16 21.51 -14.16
CA GLU A 9 -0.70 20.31 -14.31
C GLU A 9 -0.03 18.96 -13.99
N ARG A 10 1.26 18.92 -13.63
CA ARG A 10 1.99 17.65 -13.54
C ARG A 10 2.74 17.44 -12.23
N SER A 11 3.75 18.25 -11.92
CA SER A 11 4.69 17.90 -10.85
C SER A 11 5.50 19.07 -10.29
N LEU A 12 6.12 18.81 -9.14
CA LEU A 12 7.19 19.60 -8.53
C LEU A 12 8.33 18.65 -8.18
N GLY A 13 9.53 18.90 -8.69
CA GLY A 13 10.65 17.97 -8.50
C GLY A 13 12.02 18.60 -8.60
N SER A 14 13.03 17.91 -8.10
CA SER A 14 14.42 18.31 -8.23
C SER A 14 15.05 17.63 -9.45
N THR A 15 15.57 18.43 -10.38
CA THR A 15 16.32 17.94 -11.54
C THR A 15 17.73 17.47 -11.15
N THR A 16 18.31 18.04 -10.09
CA THR A 16 19.66 17.67 -9.60
C THR A 16 19.65 16.37 -8.81
N GLU A 17 18.64 16.17 -7.96
CA GLU A 17 18.52 14.98 -7.09
C GLU A 17 17.64 13.87 -7.72
N ASN A 18 17.13 14.11 -8.93
CA ASN A 18 16.34 13.17 -9.75
C ASN A 18 15.12 12.57 -9.03
N TRP A 19 14.28 13.42 -8.45
CA TRP A 19 12.99 13.02 -7.88
C TRP A 19 11.90 14.04 -8.20
N GLU A 20 10.65 13.59 -8.31
CA GLU A 20 9.50 14.47 -8.51
C GLU A 20 8.26 13.98 -7.76
N PHE A 21 7.52 14.93 -7.17
CA PHE A 21 6.15 14.70 -6.71
C PHE A 21 5.21 14.95 -7.87
N VAL A 22 4.48 13.93 -8.29
CA VAL A 22 3.60 13.95 -9.46
C VAL A 22 2.15 13.92 -9.02
N LEU A 23 1.32 14.82 -9.54
CA LEU A 23 -0.13 14.79 -9.31
C LEU A 23 -0.70 13.42 -9.68
N GLY A 24 -1.60 12.90 -8.85
CA GLY A 24 -2.19 11.58 -8.99
C GLY A 24 -1.38 10.44 -8.39
N MET A 25 -0.11 10.66 -7.99
CA MET A 25 0.69 9.63 -7.32
C MET A 25 0.07 9.24 -5.97
N HIS A 26 0.24 7.99 -5.57
CA HIS A 26 -0.27 7.52 -4.28
C HIS A 26 0.55 8.05 -3.10
N PHE A 27 -0.08 8.26 -1.95
CA PHE A 27 0.55 8.71 -0.70
C PHE A 27 1.85 7.95 -0.39
N SER A 28 1.85 6.63 -0.52
CA SER A 28 3.02 5.79 -0.26
C SER A 28 4.22 6.07 -1.16
N GLN A 29 3.99 6.55 -2.38
CA GLN A 29 5.07 6.89 -3.31
C GLN A 29 5.73 8.21 -2.92
N ALA A 30 4.94 9.20 -2.49
CA ALA A 30 5.47 10.44 -1.95
C ALA A 30 6.28 10.18 -0.67
N VAL A 31 5.79 9.31 0.23
CA VAL A 31 6.54 8.90 1.42
C VAL A 31 7.85 8.20 1.04
N ALA A 32 7.84 7.31 0.04
CA ALA A 32 9.05 6.63 -0.43
C ALA A 32 10.09 7.62 -0.99
N ILE A 33 9.65 8.63 -1.76
CA ILE A 33 10.52 9.71 -2.23
C ILE A 33 11.13 10.44 -1.03
N ILE A 34 10.31 10.89 -0.08
CA ILE A 34 10.80 11.60 1.11
C ILE A 34 11.79 10.74 1.91
N GLN A 35 11.53 9.44 2.08
CA GLN A 35 12.42 8.51 2.76
C GLN A 35 13.75 8.28 2.02
N SER A 36 13.75 8.34 0.69
CA SER A 36 15.00 8.31 -0.09
C SER A 36 15.84 9.59 0.06
N GLN A 37 15.24 10.68 0.57
CA GLN A 37 15.81 12.02 0.65
C GLN A 37 15.97 12.51 2.11
N VAL A 38 16.19 11.61 3.08
CA VAL A 38 16.23 11.88 4.53
C VAL A 38 17.29 12.91 4.98
N GLY A 39 18.29 13.22 4.15
CA GLY A 39 19.26 14.31 4.39
C GLY A 39 18.86 15.67 3.83
N ILE A 40 17.96 15.68 2.85
CA ILE A 40 17.63 16.85 2.02
C ILE A 40 16.27 17.43 2.41
N ILE A 41 15.23 16.59 2.47
CA ILE A 41 13.87 16.98 2.87
C ILE A 41 13.75 16.92 4.39
N LYS A 42 13.25 18.00 5.01
CA LYS A 42 13.26 18.16 6.48
C LYS A 42 11.93 18.65 7.03
N GLY A 43 11.72 18.39 8.32
CA GLY A 43 10.53 18.85 9.04
C GLY A 43 9.24 18.27 8.48
N VAL A 44 9.24 16.98 8.14
CA VAL A 44 8.07 16.29 7.56
C VAL A 44 7.07 15.97 8.66
N GLN A 45 5.83 16.41 8.46
CA GLN A 45 4.68 16.09 9.30
C GLN A 45 3.57 15.48 8.45
N VAL A 46 2.84 14.51 8.99
CA VAL A 46 1.64 13.96 8.36
C VAL A 46 0.44 14.42 9.17
N LEU A 47 -0.50 15.09 8.51
CA LEU A 47 -1.74 15.58 9.11
C LEU A 47 -2.91 14.81 8.49
N TYR A 48 -3.84 14.36 9.32
CA TYR A 48 -5.05 13.64 8.92
C TYR A 48 -6.09 13.76 10.05
N SER A 49 -7.33 13.36 9.78
CA SER A 49 -8.39 13.32 10.77
C SER A 49 -8.67 11.88 11.20
N ASP A 50 -8.57 11.60 12.50
CA ASP A 50 -8.97 10.32 13.08
C ASP A 50 -10.50 10.15 13.13
N THR A 51 -11.24 11.25 13.26
CA THR A 51 -12.71 11.23 13.39
C THR A 51 -13.41 11.23 12.04
N ASP A 52 -12.80 11.85 11.04
CA ASP A 52 -13.37 12.02 9.71
C ASP A 52 -12.36 11.80 8.57
N PRO A 53 -11.80 10.57 8.47
CA PRO A 53 -10.72 10.24 7.55
C PRO A 53 -11.14 10.16 6.07
N LEU A 54 -12.44 10.21 5.76
CA LEU A 54 -12.97 10.12 4.39
C LEU A 54 -13.36 11.46 3.79
N ASN A 55 -13.58 12.50 4.60
CA ASN A 55 -13.94 13.84 4.10
C ASN A 55 -12.81 14.85 4.22
N LEU A 56 -11.84 14.63 5.11
CA LEU A 56 -10.71 15.53 5.32
C LEU A 56 -9.44 14.98 4.66
N ASP A 57 -8.78 15.84 3.88
CA ASP A 57 -7.56 15.49 3.15
C ASP A 57 -6.43 14.99 4.05
N ILE A 58 -5.61 14.10 3.50
CA ILE A 58 -4.35 13.68 4.11
C ILE A 58 -3.27 14.63 3.60
N ILE A 59 -2.46 15.18 4.51
CA ILE A 59 -1.48 16.20 4.16
C ILE A 59 -0.09 15.76 4.60
N ILE A 60 0.88 15.81 3.68
CA ILE A 60 2.31 15.81 4.03
C ILE A 60 2.79 17.25 4.04
N ASN A 61 3.16 17.75 5.21
CA ASN A 61 3.60 19.12 5.43
C ASN A 61 5.11 19.14 5.70
N MET A 62 5.90 19.70 4.79
CA MET A 62 7.34 19.86 4.92
C MET A 62 7.64 21.26 5.44
N VAL A 63 7.56 21.44 6.77
CA VAL A 63 7.56 22.78 7.38
C VAL A 63 8.86 23.55 7.17
N GLN A 64 9.98 22.86 7.02
CA GLN A 64 11.29 23.48 6.82
C GLN A 64 11.60 23.75 5.34
N ASP A 65 10.84 23.16 4.42
CA ASP A 65 11.03 23.31 2.98
C ASP A 65 9.94 24.18 2.33
N GLY A 66 8.89 24.55 3.08
CA GLY A 66 7.83 25.44 2.59
C GLY A 66 6.84 24.78 1.63
N ILE A 67 6.79 23.44 1.60
CA ILE A 67 5.99 22.65 0.66
C ILE A 67 4.96 21.81 1.42
N ARG A 68 3.76 21.71 0.85
CA ARG A 68 2.66 20.89 1.35
C ARG A 68 2.09 20.07 0.21
N LEU A 69 1.99 18.76 0.42
CA LEU A 69 1.35 17.81 -0.49
C LEU A 69 -0.03 17.46 0.07
N ILE A 70 -1.08 17.68 -0.71
CA ILE A 70 -2.47 17.49 -0.29
C ILE A 70 -3.05 16.31 -1.07
N PHE A 71 -3.41 15.26 -0.35
CA PHE A 71 -3.95 14.02 -0.89
C PHE A 71 -5.45 13.95 -0.63
N GLU A 72 -6.18 13.58 -1.66
CA GLU A 72 -7.61 13.29 -1.54
C GLU A 72 -7.80 12.04 -0.64
N PRO A 73 -8.76 12.05 0.31
CA PRO A 73 -8.84 11.05 1.38
C PRO A 73 -9.22 9.63 0.95
N ILE A 74 -10.03 9.47 -0.10
CA ILE A 74 -10.59 8.20 -0.55
C ILE A 74 -9.51 7.39 -1.29
N GLN A 75 -9.04 7.92 -2.42
CA GLN A 75 -8.04 7.27 -3.27
C GLN A 75 -6.60 7.50 -2.79
N GLN A 76 -6.40 8.40 -1.83
CA GLN A 76 -5.09 8.73 -1.25
C GLN A 76 -4.08 9.15 -2.31
N ARG A 77 -4.57 9.90 -3.30
CA ARG A 77 -3.80 10.41 -4.43
C ARG A 77 -3.51 11.88 -4.29
N LEU A 78 -2.31 12.28 -4.71
CA LEU A 78 -1.87 13.67 -4.67
C LEU A 78 -2.74 14.54 -5.56
N ARG A 79 -3.53 15.42 -4.95
CA ARG A 79 -4.46 16.32 -5.64
C ARG A 79 -3.83 17.69 -5.90
N THR A 80 -3.08 18.20 -4.92
CA THR A 80 -2.51 19.54 -4.98
C THR A 80 -1.12 19.55 -4.35
N ILE A 81 -0.19 20.22 -5.01
CA ILE A 81 1.13 20.56 -4.45
C ILE A 81 1.11 22.05 -4.17
N GLU A 82 1.34 22.42 -2.92
CA GLU A 82 1.32 23.80 -2.48
C GLU A 82 2.71 24.21 -1.99
N VAL A 83 3.22 25.34 -2.48
CA VAL A 83 4.35 26.04 -1.87
C VAL A 83 3.76 27.17 -1.04
N PHE A 84 3.76 27.01 0.28
CA PHE A 84 3.16 27.98 1.20
C PHE A 84 4.19 28.97 1.76
N ASN A 85 5.49 28.75 1.50
CA ASN A 85 6.54 29.69 1.88
C ASN A 85 7.62 29.76 0.81
N MET A 86 7.51 30.77 -0.06
CA MET A 86 8.43 31.02 -1.17
C MET A 86 9.89 31.25 -0.71
N LYS A 87 10.12 31.67 0.54
CA LYS A 87 11.45 31.96 1.07
C LYS A 87 12.28 30.71 1.39
N LEU A 88 11.66 29.53 1.41
CA LEU A 88 12.29 28.26 1.81
C LEU A 88 12.62 27.35 0.63
N VAL A 89 12.38 27.81 -0.60
CA VAL A 89 12.54 27.01 -1.83
C VAL A 89 13.07 27.89 -2.97
N LYS A 90 13.90 27.32 -3.85
CA LYS A 90 14.22 27.91 -5.15
C LYS A 90 13.36 27.23 -6.20
N LEU A 91 12.71 28.02 -7.07
CA LEU A 91 11.79 27.50 -8.08
C LEU A 91 12.20 27.95 -9.47
N LYS A 92 12.08 27.01 -10.41
CA LYS A 92 12.32 27.20 -11.83
C LYS A 92 11.11 26.77 -12.65
N TYR A 93 10.93 27.40 -13.80
CA TYR A 93 9.97 27.00 -14.82
C TYR A 93 10.66 27.06 -16.18
N CYS A 94 10.61 25.96 -16.93
CA CYS A 94 11.38 25.81 -18.16
C CYS A 94 12.87 26.12 -17.95
N SER A 95 13.44 25.67 -16.83
CA SER A 95 14.81 25.99 -16.37
C SER A 95 15.11 27.46 -16.08
N MET A 96 14.14 28.37 -16.16
CA MET A 96 14.28 29.77 -15.77
C MET A 96 13.91 29.96 -14.30
N THR A 97 14.80 30.55 -13.51
CA THR A 97 14.56 30.83 -12.09
C THR A 97 13.63 32.02 -11.94
N PHE A 98 12.49 31.82 -11.26
CA PHE A 98 11.54 32.90 -10.95
C PHE A 98 11.39 33.15 -9.43
N ASN A 99 11.98 32.28 -8.60
CA ASN A 99 12.01 32.45 -7.15
C ASN A 99 13.33 31.91 -6.59
N SER A 100 14.14 32.77 -5.99
CA SER A 100 15.34 32.42 -5.23
C SER A 100 15.69 33.54 -4.24
N PRO A 101 16.72 33.39 -3.38
CA PRO A 101 17.21 34.51 -2.58
C PRO A 101 17.65 35.73 -3.42
N GLU A 102 18.00 35.50 -4.69
CA GLU A 102 18.46 36.51 -5.64
C GLU A 102 17.33 37.01 -6.57
N VAL A 103 16.28 36.21 -6.80
CA VAL A 103 15.15 36.52 -7.69
C VAL A 103 13.85 36.53 -6.88
N VAL A 104 13.24 37.71 -6.76
CA VAL A 104 11.98 37.87 -6.03
C VAL A 104 10.80 37.51 -6.95
N PRO A 105 9.84 36.67 -6.52
CA PRO A 105 8.68 36.32 -7.32
C PRO A 105 7.64 37.45 -7.27
N SER A 106 7.97 38.58 -7.91
CA SER A 106 7.06 39.70 -8.10
C SER A 106 6.01 39.36 -9.16
N ILE A 107 4.91 40.12 -9.23
CA ILE A 107 3.91 39.88 -10.30
C ILE A 107 4.52 40.03 -11.70
N GLU A 108 5.41 41.01 -11.89
CA GLU A 108 6.13 41.24 -13.15
C GLU A 108 7.01 40.04 -13.52
N GLU A 109 7.69 39.44 -12.53
CA GLU A 109 8.50 38.24 -12.76
C GLU A 109 7.64 37.03 -13.12
N ILE A 110 6.46 36.89 -12.49
CA ILE A 110 5.50 35.84 -12.84
C ILE A 110 4.96 36.03 -14.26
N GLU A 111 4.61 37.25 -14.67
CA GLU A 111 4.16 37.54 -16.03
C GLU A 111 5.27 37.31 -17.06
N HIS A 112 6.52 37.69 -16.74
CA HIS A 112 7.68 37.44 -17.58
C HIS A 112 7.94 35.93 -17.75
N SER A 113 7.85 35.16 -16.66
CA SER A 113 8.15 33.72 -16.66
C SER A 113 7.04 32.85 -17.25
N PHE A 114 5.77 33.18 -17.00
CA PHE A 114 4.61 32.33 -17.37
C PHE A 114 3.74 32.92 -18.49
N GLY A 115 4.00 34.17 -18.89
CA GLY A 115 3.27 34.86 -19.94
C GLY A 115 1.93 35.44 -19.49
N ALA A 116 1.14 35.87 -20.47
CA ALA A 116 -0.17 36.47 -20.24
C ALA A 116 -1.18 35.46 -19.70
N THR A 117 -2.09 35.93 -18.84
CA THR A 117 -3.16 35.09 -18.29
C THR A 117 -4.47 35.87 -18.10
N HIS A 118 -5.53 35.17 -17.67
CA HIS A 118 -6.82 35.76 -17.35
C HIS A 118 -6.71 36.80 -16.23
N PRO A 119 -7.64 37.77 -16.16
CA PRO A 119 -7.67 38.75 -15.08
C PRO A 119 -7.67 38.05 -13.71
N GLY A 120 -6.77 38.46 -12.81
CA GLY A 120 -6.70 37.86 -11.50
C GLY A 120 -7.94 38.17 -10.64
N VAL A 121 -8.17 37.32 -9.65
CA VAL A 121 -9.37 37.32 -8.80
C VAL A 121 -8.98 37.74 -7.39
N TYR A 122 -9.66 38.74 -6.84
CA TYR A 122 -9.45 39.17 -5.46
C TYR A 122 -10.44 38.50 -4.50
N ASP A 123 -9.90 37.79 -3.51
CA ASP A 123 -10.65 37.24 -2.39
C ASP A 123 -10.56 38.20 -1.20
N ALA A 124 -11.61 39.00 -1.01
CA ALA A 124 -11.68 39.97 0.09
C ALA A 124 -11.73 39.32 1.48
N ALA A 125 -12.23 38.09 1.61
CA ALA A 125 -12.27 37.40 2.89
C ALA A 125 -10.86 36.93 3.30
N LYS A 126 -10.06 36.49 2.33
CA LYS A 126 -8.67 36.06 2.58
C LYS A 126 -7.64 37.16 2.44
N GLN A 127 -8.02 38.33 1.92
CA GLN A 127 -7.09 39.42 1.59
C GLN A 127 -6.00 38.94 0.61
N LEU A 128 -6.40 38.08 -0.33
CA LEU A 128 -5.50 37.47 -1.32
C LEU A 128 -5.97 37.82 -2.73
N PHE A 129 -5.03 38.29 -3.54
CA PHE A 129 -5.19 38.38 -4.98
C PHE A 129 -4.60 37.14 -5.62
N ALA A 130 -5.39 36.44 -6.45
CA ALA A 130 -4.99 35.19 -7.09
C ALA A 130 -4.83 35.39 -8.60
N LEU A 131 -3.69 34.97 -9.13
CA LEU A 131 -3.41 34.89 -10.56
C LEU A 131 -3.44 33.42 -10.98
N HIS A 132 -4.35 33.07 -11.87
CA HIS A 132 -4.60 31.68 -12.27
C HIS A 132 -4.00 31.40 -13.63
N PHE A 133 -3.26 30.32 -13.75
CA PHE A 133 -2.86 29.68 -15.00
C PHE A 133 -3.48 28.29 -15.05
N ARG A 134 -3.42 27.63 -16.21
CA ARG A 134 -3.85 26.25 -16.31
C ARG A 134 -2.95 25.36 -15.44
N GLY A 135 -3.53 24.73 -14.42
CA GLY A 135 -2.84 23.87 -13.46
C GLY A 135 -1.86 24.53 -12.50
N LEU A 136 -1.88 25.86 -12.39
CA LEU A 136 -0.98 26.63 -11.54
C LEU A 136 -1.68 27.89 -11.04
N SER A 137 -1.49 28.26 -9.79
CA SER A 137 -2.00 29.53 -9.25
C SER A 137 -1.00 30.19 -8.33
N PHE A 138 -0.91 31.51 -8.41
CA PHE A 138 -0.11 32.36 -7.54
C PHE A 138 -0.99 33.25 -6.69
N TYR A 139 -0.66 33.38 -5.41
CA TYR A 139 -1.42 34.17 -4.46
C TYR A 139 -0.55 35.29 -3.91
N PHE A 140 -1.07 36.50 -3.95
CA PHE A 140 -0.42 37.74 -3.52
C PHE A 140 -1.23 38.33 -2.35
N PRO A 141 -0.62 38.64 -1.21
CA PRO A 141 -1.31 39.31 -0.12
C PRO A 141 -1.62 40.76 -0.51
N VAL A 142 -2.83 41.23 -0.18
CA VAL A 142 -3.28 42.60 -0.42
C VAL A 142 -3.73 43.22 0.90
N GLU A 143 -3.29 44.44 1.20
CA GLU A 143 -3.72 45.15 2.40
C GLU A 143 -5.14 45.74 2.23
N SER A 144 -6.00 45.53 3.23
CA SER A 144 -7.45 45.81 3.20
C SER A 144 -7.88 47.25 2.97
N LYS A 145 -6.95 48.21 3.04
CA LYS A 145 -7.24 49.65 2.85
C LYS A 145 -7.35 50.04 1.38
N LEU A 146 -7.06 49.12 0.46
CA LEU A 146 -7.07 49.32 -0.98
C LEU A 146 -8.26 48.60 -1.58
N GLN A 147 -9.43 49.26 -1.60
CA GLN A 147 -10.51 48.77 -2.45
C GLN A 147 -10.12 49.00 -3.91
N PRO A 148 -10.09 47.96 -4.77
CA PRO A 148 -9.87 48.16 -6.19
C PRO A 148 -11.12 48.83 -6.76
N GLY A 149 -10.97 50.02 -7.35
CA GLY A 149 -11.88 50.44 -8.40
C GLY A 149 -11.78 49.39 -9.50
N TYR A 150 -12.80 48.54 -9.63
CA TYR A 150 -12.85 47.48 -10.63
C TYR A 150 -12.95 48.11 -12.02
N GLY A 151 -11.81 48.35 -12.64
CA GLY A 151 -11.69 48.82 -14.02
C GLY A 151 -10.49 48.18 -14.68
N HIS A 152 -10.71 47.04 -15.34
CA HIS A 152 -9.83 46.45 -16.36
C HIS A 152 -8.34 46.32 -16.03
N GLY A 153 -7.95 45.15 -15.50
CA GLY A 153 -6.56 44.70 -15.49
C GLY A 153 -5.71 45.11 -14.28
N LEU A 154 -4.55 44.47 -14.17
CA LEU A 154 -3.62 44.54 -13.03
C LEU A 154 -3.11 45.96 -12.71
N GLY A 155 -3.12 46.87 -13.68
CA GLY A 155 -2.73 48.27 -13.49
C GLY A 155 -3.63 49.09 -12.57
N SER A 156 -4.77 48.56 -12.12
CA SER A 156 -5.69 49.25 -11.20
C SER A 156 -5.47 48.89 -9.72
N LEU A 157 -4.65 47.88 -9.40
CA LEU A 157 -4.26 47.55 -8.03
C LEU A 157 -3.07 48.43 -7.61
N HIS A 158 -3.37 49.53 -6.94
CA HIS A 158 -2.34 50.39 -6.36
C HIS A 158 -1.85 49.78 -5.05
N PHE A 159 -0.64 49.24 -5.03
CA PHE A 159 -0.02 48.72 -3.80
C PHE A 159 0.66 49.86 -3.02
N PRO A 160 0.62 49.88 -1.68
CA PRO A 160 1.26 50.93 -0.91
C PRO A 160 2.77 50.86 -1.16
N SER A 161 3.43 52.02 -1.31
CA SER A 161 4.89 52.20 -1.59
C SER A 161 5.37 52.06 -3.04
N GLY A 162 4.52 51.70 -4.01
CA GLY A 162 4.97 51.50 -5.40
C GLY A 162 5.82 50.24 -5.61
N ALA A 163 5.99 49.41 -4.58
CA ALA A 163 6.60 48.10 -4.70
C ALA A 163 5.61 47.11 -5.32
N SER A 164 6.08 46.31 -6.29
CA SER A 164 5.30 45.23 -6.87
C SER A 164 4.93 44.20 -5.80
N PRO A 165 3.69 43.67 -5.79
CA PRO A 165 3.31 42.59 -4.88
C PRO A 165 4.17 41.34 -5.15
N VAL A 166 4.41 40.57 -4.09
CA VAL A 166 5.24 39.36 -4.12
C VAL A 166 4.37 38.15 -3.79
N VAL A 167 4.62 37.04 -4.50
CA VAL A 167 3.92 35.77 -4.26
C VAL A 167 4.16 35.32 -2.82
N SER A 168 3.08 35.06 -2.07
CA SER A 168 3.14 34.43 -0.76
C SER A 168 2.92 32.92 -0.83
N LYS A 169 2.16 32.47 -1.83
CA LYS A 169 1.79 31.05 -2.00
C LYS A 169 1.61 30.70 -3.47
N MET A 170 1.97 29.46 -3.81
CA MET A 170 1.76 28.86 -5.13
C MET A 170 1.08 27.51 -4.98
N ALA A 171 0.21 27.14 -5.92
CA ALA A 171 -0.43 25.82 -5.97
C ALA A 171 -0.37 25.22 -7.37
N ILE A 172 0.02 23.95 -7.47
CA ILE A 172 0.03 23.13 -8.68
C ILE A 172 -1.08 22.08 -8.52
N TYR A 173 -1.93 21.96 -9.54
CA TYR A 173 -3.10 21.09 -9.52
C TYR A 173 -3.48 20.69 -10.96
N SER A 174 -4.38 19.73 -11.11
CA SER A 174 -4.92 19.35 -12.42
C SER A 174 -6.25 20.09 -12.66
N GLY A 175 -6.40 20.69 -13.84
CA GLY A 175 -7.62 21.40 -14.24
C GLY A 175 -7.53 22.92 -14.11
N VAL A 176 -8.70 23.57 -13.97
CA VAL A 176 -8.83 25.03 -14.14
C VAL A 176 -8.59 25.79 -12.82
N ASN A 177 -9.11 25.30 -11.70
CA ASN A 177 -8.95 25.93 -10.39
C ASN A 177 -8.67 24.90 -9.28
N VAL A 178 -8.16 25.37 -8.13
CA VAL A 178 -7.80 24.51 -6.99
C VAL A 178 -9.03 23.87 -6.33
N ALA A 179 -10.14 24.60 -6.22
CA ALA A 179 -11.33 24.18 -5.48
C ALA A 179 -12.03 22.97 -6.12
N ASP A 180 -12.14 22.98 -7.45
CA ASP A 180 -12.74 21.93 -8.25
C ASP A 180 -11.73 20.86 -8.69
N SER A 181 -10.46 21.02 -8.30
CA SER A 181 -9.42 20.06 -8.65
C SER A 181 -9.76 18.67 -8.10
N ARG A 182 -9.42 17.66 -8.90
CA ARG A 182 -9.52 16.25 -8.54
C ARG A 182 -8.17 15.60 -8.82
N PRO A 183 -7.75 14.60 -8.02
CA PRO A 183 -6.52 13.89 -8.32
C PRO A 183 -6.66 13.25 -9.71
N PRO A 184 -5.67 13.42 -10.61
CA PRO A 184 -5.69 12.71 -11.88
C PRO A 184 -5.56 11.20 -11.65
N PRO A 185 -5.88 10.36 -12.66
CA PRO A 185 -5.60 8.93 -12.61
C PRO A 185 -4.12 8.68 -12.25
N LEU A 186 -3.83 7.57 -11.56
CA LEU A 186 -2.46 7.18 -11.22
C LEU A 186 -1.58 7.28 -12.49
N PRO A 187 -0.56 8.15 -12.52
CA PRO A 187 0.26 8.34 -13.71
C PRO A 187 0.98 7.06 -14.10
N LEU A 188 1.11 6.77 -15.40
CA LEU A 188 1.82 5.58 -15.89
C LEU A 188 3.26 5.49 -15.37
N SER A 189 3.95 6.63 -15.26
CA SER A 189 5.29 6.74 -14.65
C SER A 189 5.35 6.26 -13.21
N CYS A 190 4.22 6.24 -12.50
CA CYS A 190 4.11 5.76 -11.14
C CYS A 190 3.79 4.27 -11.04
N TYR A 191 3.62 3.52 -12.14
CA TYR A 191 3.24 2.11 -12.04
C TYR A 191 4.36 1.23 -11.53
N GLN A 192 5.61 1.55 -11.88
CA GLN A 192 6.81 0.80 -11.45
C GLN A 192 6.69 -0.71 -11.72
N GLN A 193 6.08 -1.08 -12.86
CA GLN A 193 5.80 -2.47 -13.26
C GLN A 193 4.97 -3.27 -12.25
N GLN A 194 4.23 -2.59 -11.37
CA GLN A 194 3.32 -3.21 -10.42
C GLN A 194 1.92 -3.38 -11.01
N ILE A 195 1.13 -4.23 -10.37
CA ILE A 195 -0.30 -4.40 -10.63
C ILE A 195 -1.07 -3.69 -9.53
N TYR A 196 -2.14 -3.00 -9.89
CA TYR A 196 -3.00 -2.25 -8.98
C TYR A 196 -4.42 -2.80 -9.03
N LEU A 197 -5.15 -2.61 -7.93
CA LEU A 197 -6.54 -3.02 -7.81
C LEU A 197 -7.48 -1.87 -8.18
N GLU A 198 -8.43 -2.13 -9.07
CA GLU A 198 -9.57 -1.24 -9.35
C GLU A 198 -10.78 -1.63 -8.51
N ALA A 199 -11.07 -2.93 -8.39
CA ALA A 199 -12.14 -3.44 -7.55
C ALA A 199 -11.90 -4.91 -7.17
N ALA A 200 -12.35 -5.32 -5.98
CA ALA A 200 -12.37 -6.70 -5.52
C ALA A 200 -13.80 -7.13 -5.14
N THR A 201 -14.35 -8.15 -5.77
CA THR A 201 -15.66 -8.70 -5.40
C THR A 201 -15.48 -9.99 -4.61
N VAL A 202 -16.03 -10.06 -3.40
CA VAL A 202 -16.02 -11.28 -2.61
C VAL A 202 -17.03 -12.26 -3.20
N MET A 203 -16.55 -13.43 -3.62
CA MET A 203 -17.40 -14.47 -4.20
C MET A 203 -17.90 -15.39 -3.10
N ARG A 204 -19.23 -15.42 -2.90
CA ARG A 204 -19.89 -16.28 -1.91
C ARG A 204 -20.78 -17.33 -2.57
N SER A 205 -21.04 -18.39 -1.83
CA SER A 205 -21.95 -19.47 -2.19
C SER A 205 -22.77 -19.89 -0.96
N ALA A 206 -23.73 -20.80 -1.12
CA ALA A 206 -24.46 -21.39 0.01
C ALA A 206 -23.55 -22.07 1.05
N HIS A 207 -22.32 -22.45 0.65
CA HIS A 207 -21.34 -23.11 1.52
C HIS A 207 -20.30 -22.15 2.12
N GLY A 208 -20.50 -20.83 1.98
CA GLY A 208 -19.58 -19.80 2.44
C GLY A 208 -18.77 -19.15 1.31
N THR A 209 -17.69 -18.48 1.70
CA THR A 209 -16.82 -17.72 0.80
C THR A 209 -15.97 -18.66 -0.05
N ARG A 210 -15.91 -18.38 -1.35
CA ARG A 210 -15.11 -19.14 -2.32
C ARG A 210 -13.75 -18.50 -2.60
N GLY A 211 -13.70 -17.17 -2.61
CA GLY A 211 -12.51 -16.42 -3.01
C GLY A 211 -12.83 -14.98 -3.42
N LEU A 212 -11.92 -14.35 -4.15
CA LEU A 212 -12.07 -13.00 -4.68
C LEU A 212 -12.02 -12.99 -6.21
N ARG A 213 -12.86 -12.16 -6.83
CA ARG A 213 -12.69 -11.71 -8.21
C ARG A 213 -12.11 -10.31 -8.20
N LEU A 214 -11.02 -10.11 -8.92
CA LEU A 214 -10.22 -8.88 -8.90
C LEU A 214 -10.23 -8.25 -10.29
N GLN A 215 -10.62 -6.98 -10.34
CA GLN A 215 -10.40 -6.11 -11.48
C GLN A 215 -9.10 -5.38 -11.24
N LEU A 216 -8.11 -5.68 -12.07
CA LEU A 216 -6.73 -5.26 -11.91
C LEU A 216 -6.33 -4.38 -13.09
N TYR A 217 -5.35 -3.51 -12.86
CA TYR A 217 -4.75 -2.73 -13.92
C TYR A 217 -3.24 -2.59 -13.74
N THR A 218 -2.52 -2.53 -14.86
CA THR A 218 -1.06 -2.42 -14.90
C THR A 218 -0.61 -1.65 -16.15
N GLU A 219 0.69 -1.40 -16.27
CA GLU A 219 1.27 -0.83 -17.47
C GLU A 219 1.29 -1.91 -18.57
N GLY A 220 0.82 -1.54 -19.76
CA GLY A 220 0.78 -2.42 -20.92
C GLY A 220 2.17 -2.82 -21.41
N SER A 221 2.21 -3.82 -22.30
CA SER A 221 3.47 -4.37 -22.80
C SER A 221 4.38 -3.33 -23.46
N ILE A 222 5.67 -3.38 -23.13
CA ILE A 222 6.78 -2.60 -23.72
C ILE A 222 6.87 -2.77 -25.25
N ARG A 223 6.24 -3.81 -25.83
CA ARG A 223 6.20 -4.01 -27.29
C ARG A 223 5.32 -2.97 -28.01
N SER A 224 4.51 -2.22 -27.29
CA SER A 224 3.77 -1.07 -27.82
C SER A 224 4.63 0.19 -27.73
N LEU A 225 4.61 1.01 -28.78
CA LEU A 225 5.34 2.28 -28.83
C LEU A 225 4.82 3.32 -27.82
N GLU A 226 3.59 3.13 -27.33
CA GLU A 226 2.97 4.02 -26.33
C GLU A 226 2.62 3.23 -25.05
N PRO A 227 3.08 3.69 -23.88
CA PRO A 227 2.62 3.18 -22.59
C PRO A 227 1.10 3.35 -22.48
N ARG A 228 0.37 2.28 -22.17
CA ARG A 228 -1.09 2.30 -22.00
C ARG A 228 -1.50 1.52 -20.77
N LYS A 229 -2.55 1.98 -20.08
CA LYS A 229 -3.19 1.22 -19.00
C LYS A 229 -3.78 -0.07 -19.59
N GLN A 230 -3.38 -1.21 -19.05
CA GLN A 230 -3.97 -2.51 -19.36
C GLN A 230 -4.84 -2.96 -18.19
N CYS A 231 -6.10 -3.31 -18.45
CA CYS A 231 -7.01 -3.87 -17.46
C CYS A 231 -7.16 -5.38 -17.62
N LEU A 232 -7.32 -6.10 -16.52
CA LEU A 232 -7.47 -7.56 -16.48
C LEU A 232 -8.38 -7.99 -15.35
N THR A 233 -9.16 -9.04 -15.55
CA THR A 233 -9.98 -9.66 -14.49
C THR A 233 -9.38 -11.01 -14.13
N ARG A 234 -9.13 -11.24 -12.84
CA ARG A 234 -8.53 -12.46 -12.30
C ARG A 234 -9.28 -12.93 -11.07
N GLU A 235 -9.13 -14.20 -10.72
CA GLU A 235 -9.73 -14.77 -9.52
C GLU A 235 -8.65 -15.41 -8.66
N ILE A 236 -8.84 -15.34 -7.33
CA ILE A 236 -8.09 -16.11 -6.35
C ILE A 236 -9.09 -16.89 -5.50
N LEU A 237 -8.93 -18.20 -5.43
CA LEU A 237 -9.86 -19.09 -4.75
C LEU A 237 -9.21 -19.75 -3.53
N PHE A 238 -10.03 -20.13 -2.56
CA PHE A 238 -9.57 -21.04 -1.51
C PHE A 238 -9.21 -22.39 -2.13
N GLY A 239 -8.06 -22.93 -1.72
CA GLY A 239 -7.51 -24.16 -2.30
C GLY A 239 -6.50 -23.95 -3.44
N ASP A 240 -6.37 -22.74 -4.00
CA ASP A 240 -5.37 -22.41 -5.02
C ASP A 240 -3.95 -22.60 -4.48
N SER A 241 -3.06 -23.10 -5.32
CA SER A 241 -1.63 -23.19 -4.97
C SER A 241 -0.95 -21.82 -5.02
N CYS A 242 0.27 -21.73 -4.48
CA CYS A 242 1.06 -20.50 -4.63
C CYS A 242 1.39 -20.20 -6.11
N GLN A 243 1.51 -21.23 -6.96
CA GLN A 243 1.69 -21.05 -8.39
C GLN A 243 0.46 -20.42 -9.03
N ASP A 244 -0.74 -20.92 -8.72
CA ASP A 244 -2.00 -20.38 -9.28
C ASP A 244 -2.18 -18.91 -8.92
N VAL A 245 -1.94 -18.56 -7.65
CA VAL A 245 -2.00 -17.16 -7.18
C VAL A 245 -0.95 -16.30 -7.89
N THR A 246 0.28 -16.79 -8.03
CA THR A 246 1.36 -16.05 -8.73
C THR A 246 1.06 -15.88 -10.23
N THR A 247 0.45 -16.88 -10.88
CA THR A 247 0.03 -16.81 -12.28
C THR A 247 -1.08 -15.78 -12.49
N ASN A 248 -1.93 -15.56 -11.49
CA ASN A 248 -3.01 -14.59 -11.54
C ASN A 248 -2.58 -13.17 -11.15
N LEU A 249 -1.73 -13.02 -10.12
CA LEU A 249 -1.39 -11.72 -9.53
C LEU A 249 0.06 -11.27 -9.75
N GLY A 250 0.89 -12.12 -10.34
CA GLY A 250 2.33 -11.91 -10.39
C GLY A 250 3.01 -12.19 -9.05
N ALA A 251 4.30 -11.83 -8.98
CA ALA A 251 5.10 -12.03 -7.78
C ALA A 251 4.59 -11.14 -6.62
N PRO A 252 4.53 -11.65 -5.39
CA PRO A 252 4.14 -10.85 -4.24
C PRO A 252 5.21 -9.81 -3.92
N SER A 253 4.79 -8.67 -3.38
CA SER A 253 5.70 -7.62 -2.90
C SER A 253 6.57 -8.10 -1.74
N LYS A 254 6.04 -8.98 -0.90
CA LYS A 254 6.77 -9.62 0.20
C LYS A 254 6.21 -11.01 0.50
N VAL A 255 7.09 -11.90 0.95
CA VAL A 255 6.72 -13.19 1.53
C VAL A 255 7.02 -13.16 3.03
N PHE A 256 6.04 -13.48 3.85
CA PHE A 256 6.20 -13.51 5.31
C PHE A 256 5.87 -14.89 5.88
N TYR A 257 6.81 -15.49 6.59
CA TYR A 257 6.63 -16.79 7.25
C TYR A 257 6.19 -16.60 8.69
N LYS A 258 5.11 -17.27 9.09
CA LYS A 258 4.57 -17.20 10.44
C LYS A 258 5.50 -17.93 11.41
N SER A 259 6.35 -17.20 12.12
CA SER A 259 7.29 -17.76 13.11
C SER A 259 6.58 -18.36 14.32
N GLU A 260 5.49 -17.73 14.76
CA GLU A 260 4.75 -18.11 15.96
C GLU A 260 3.23 -18.13 15.71
N ASP A 261 2.55 -19.07 16.35
CA ASP A 261 1.09 -19.12 16.34
C ASP A 261 0.56 -19.01 17.76
N LYS A 262 0.59 -17.76 18.29
CA LYS A 262 0.16 -17.42 19.64
C LYS A 262 -1.28 -17.83 19.94
N MET A 263 -2.12 -17.96 18.90
CA MET A 263 -3.50 -18.39 19.04
C MET A 263 -3.68 -19.91 19.20
N LYS A 264 -2.61 -20.72 19.08
CA LYS A 264 -2.68 -22.17 19.31
C LYS A 264 -3.12 -22.55 20.72
N ILE A 265 -2.93 -21.67 21.70
CA ILE A 265 -3.34 -21.91 23.09
C ILE A 265 -4.84 -22.19 23.23
N HIS A 266 -5.65 -21.68 22.29
CA HIS A 266 -7.10 -21.89 22.27
C HIS A 266 -7.50 -23.21 21.60
N SER A 267 -6.56 -23.97 21.05
CA SER A 267 -6.83 -25.29 20.49
C SER A 267 -6.93 -26.35 21.60
N PRO A 268 -7.95 -27.24 21.61
CA PRO A 268 -8.09 -28.32 22.58
C PRO A 268 -6.88 -29.29 22.63
N SER A 269 -6.02 -29.25 21.60
CA SER A 269 -4.84 -30.10 21.44
C SER A 269 -3.52 -29.32 21.47
N ALA A 270 -3.48 -28.11 22.05
CA ALA A 270 -2.30 -27.23 22.06
C ALA A 270 -1.01 -27.96 22.50
N HIS A 271 -1.11 -28.85 23.48
CA HIS A 271 0.02 -29.62 24.05
C HIS A 271 0.38 -30.88 23.26
N ARG A 272 -0.52 -31.41 22.43
CA ARG A 272 -0.35 -32.71 21.74
C ARG A 272 0.20 -32.61 20.33
N ARG A 273 0.26 -31.41 19.75
CA ARG A 273 0.83 -31.18 18.42
C ARG A 273 2.29 -30.75 18.58
N VAL A 274 3.21 -31.66 18.24
CA VAL A 274 4.63 -31.38 18.01
C VAL A 274 4.76 -30.05 17.26
N GLN A 275 5.69 -29.17 17.67
CA GLN A 275 6.00 -27.93 16.94
C GLN A 275 6.05 -28.25 15.44
N SER A 276 5.12 -27.67 14.69
CA SER A 276 5.09 -27.88 13.24
C SER A 276 6.44 -27.42 12.70
N LYS A 277 7.21 -28.34 12.10
CA LYS A 277 8.49 -28.00 11.42
C LYS A 277 8.29 -27.02 10.26
N ARG A 278 7.03 -26.77 9.86
CA ARG A 278 6.66 -25.90 8.76
C ARG A 278 5.72 -24.81 9.25
N SER A 279 5.98 -23.59 8.80
CA SER A 279 5.19 -22.41 9.09
C SER A 279 4.34 -22.02 7.91
N ASP A 280 3.09 -21.63 8.19
CA ASP A 280 2.25 -20.99 7.18
C ASP A 280 2.95 -19.72 6.70
N TYR A 281 2.67 -19.30 5.46
CA TYR A 281 3.33 -18.13 4.88
C TYR A 281 2.34 -17.29 4.08
N PHE A 282 2.58 -15.99 4.10
CA PHE A 282 1.80 -14.99 3.40
C PHE A 282 2.49 -14.56 2.12
N PHE A 283 1.71 -14.37 1.07
CA PHE A 283 2.04 -13.49 -0.03
C PHE A 283 1.35 -12.15 0.22
N ASN A 284 2.15 -11.08 0.33
CA ASN A 284 1.66 -9.73 0.56
C ASN A 284 1.66 -8.96 -0.77
N TYR A 285 0.50 -8.46 -1.18
CA TYR A 285 0.31 -7.64 -2.39
C TYR A 285 -0.08 -6.23 -1.98
N PHE A 286 0.91 -5.40 -1.68
CA PHE A 286 0.70 -4.08 -1.07
C PHE A 286 -0.15 -3.15 -1.94
N THR A 287 0.10 -3.11 -3.24
CA THR A 287 -0.66 -2.31 -4.23
C THR A 287 -2.09 -2.79 -4.46
N LEU A 288 -2.42 -4.01 -4.01
CA LEU A 288 -3.78 -4.56 -4.08
C LEU A 288 -4.51 -4.43 -2.74
N GLY A 289 -3.81 -4.09 -1.66
CA GLY A 289 -4.36 -4.14 -0.31
C GLY A 289 -4.73 -5.56 0.14
N ILE A 290 -4.05 -6.59 -0.38
CA ILE A 290 -4.42 -8.00 -0.17
C ILE A 290 -3.24 -8.81 0.39
N ASP A 291 -3.51 -9.65 1.38
CA ASP A 291 -2.62 -10.74 1.79
C ASP A 291 -3.27 -12.10 1.55
N VAL A 292 -2.49 -13.07 1.06
CA VAL A 292 -2.93 -14.46 0.85
C VAL A 292 -2.12 -15.39 1.73
N LEU A 293 -2.77 -16.09 2.65
CA LEU A 293 -2.15 -17.07 3.55
C LEU A 293 -2.22 -18.48 2.96
N PHE A 294 -1.06 -19.09 2.83
CA PHE A 294 -0.91 -20.48 2.41
C PHE A 294 -0.68 -21.40 3.60
N ASP A 295 -1.31 -22.56 3.55
CA ASP A 295 -1.09 -23.65 4.49
C ASP A 295 0.30 -24.28 4.30
N ALA A 296 1.07 -24.40 5.37
CA ALA A 296 2.45 -24.91 5.32
C ALA A 296 2.58 -26.37 4.87
N ARG A 297 1.49 -27.15 4.96
CA ARG A 297 1.48 -28.58 4.61
C ARG A 297 1.02 -28.78 3.18
N THR A 298 -0.05 -28.12 2.79
CA THR A 298 -0.68 -28.30 1.47
C THR A 298 -0.25 -27.27 0.44
N HIS A 299 0.39 -26.17 0.85
CA HIS A 299 0.74 -25.02 0.01
C HIS A 299 -0.46 -24.39 -0.70
N LYS A 300 -1.65 -24.51 -0.09
CA LYS A 300 -2.91 -24.02 -0.62
C LYS A 300 -3.41 -22.80 0.14
N THR A 301 -4.04 -21.88 -0.57
CA THR A 301 -4.70 -20.69 -0.02
C THR A 301 -5.77 -21.10 0.98
N LYS A 302 -5.66 -20.61 2.22
CA LYS A 302 -6.64 -20.87 3.29
C LYS A 302 -7.21 -19.61 3.95
N LYS A 303 -6.53 -18.47 3.82
CA LYS A 303 -7.05 -17.16 4.25
C LYS A 303 -6.68 -16.08 3.24
N ILE A 304 -7.55 -15.10 3.09
CA ILE A 304 -7.33 -13.89 2.31
C ILE A 304 -7.69 -12.69 3.19
N ILE A 305 -6.81 -11.70 3.28
CA ILE A 305 -7.00 -10.48 4.08
C ILE A 305 -7.10 -9.30 3.13
N MET A 306 -8.11 -8.46 3.29
CA MET A 306 -8.32 -7.22 2.54
C MET A 306 -8.14 -6.04 3.50
N HIS A 307 -7.24 -5.12 3.19
CA HIS A 307 -6.90 -3.95 4.02
C HIS A 307 -7.54 -2.69 3.47
N THR A 308 -8.06 -1.81 4.34
CA THR A 308 -8.72 -0.56 3.93
C THR A 308 -7.81 0.68 4.00
N ASN A 309 -6.62 0.53 4.59
CA ASN A 309 -5.57 1.56 4.66
C ASN A 309 -6.02 2.91 5.24
N TYR A 310 -6.78 2.91 6.33
CA TYR A 310 -7.11 4.14 7.06
C TYR A 310 -5.89 4.71 7.81
N PRO A 311 -5.68 6.04 7.79
CA PRO A 311 -4.82 6.71 8.76
C PRO A 311 -5.24 6.37 10.19
N GLY A 312 -4.27 6.35 11.12
CA GLY A 312 -4.52 5.91 12.50
C GLY A 312 -4.59 4.38 12.66
N HIS A 313 -4.37 3.59 11.60
CA HIS A 313 -4.13 2.15 11.72
C HIS A 313 -2.64 1.83 11.70
N TYR A 314 -2.23 0.78 12.41
CA TYR A 314 -0.83 0.35 12.48
C TYR A 314 -0.20 0.05 11.10
N ASN A 315 -0.98 -0.49 10.17
CA ASN A 315 -0.53 -0.83 8.81
C ASN A 315 -0.72 0.34 7.82
N PHE A 316 -1.13 1.53 8.27
CA PHE A 316 -1.29 2.66 7.37
C PHE A 316 -0.01 2.91 6.57
N ASN A 317 -0.16 3.24 5.29
CA ASN A 317 0.93 3.46 4.33
C ASN A 317 1.71 2.20 3.92
N MET A 318 1.43 1.04 4.51
CA MET A 318 2.01 -0.24 4.06
C MET A 318 1.24 -0.82 2.86
N TYR A 319 -0.06 -0.56 2.79
CA TYR A 319 -0.96 -1.09 1.77
C TYR A 319 -1.61 0.05 0.97
N HIS A 320 -2.10 -0.26 -0.22
CA HIS A 320 -3.15 0.53 -0.86
C HIS A 320 -4.50 0.07 -0.31
N ARG A 321 -5.52 0.93 -0.37
CA ARG A 321 -6.89 0.55 -0.01
C ARG A 321 -7.38 -0.54 -0.95
N CYS A 322 -7.85 -1.65 -0.40
CA CYS A 322 -8.53 -2.69 -1.16
C CYS A 322 -9.97 -2.26 -1.42
N GLU A 323 -10.30 -1.92 -2.66
CA GLU A 323 -11.66 -1.54 -3.11
C GLU A 323 -12.60 -2.75 -3.16
N PHE A 324 -12.85 -3.37 -2.00
CA PHE A 324 -13.66 -4.57 -1.92
C PHE A 324 -15.16 -4.29 -1.87
N HIS A 325 -15.93 -5.24 -2.39
CA HIS A 325 -17.37 -5.31 -2.32
C HIS A 325 -17.77 -6.69 -1.78
N LEU A 326 -18.42 -6.69 -0.62
CA LEU A 326 -18.90 -7.87 0.09
C LEU A 326 -20.40 -7.74 0.31
N GLU A 327 -21.15 -8.70 -0.23
CA GLU A 327 -22.60 -8.77 -0.07
C GLU A 327 -22.97 -9.91 0.89
N LEU A 328 -23.77 -9.60 1.91
CA LEU A 328 -24.25 -10.53 2.92
C LEU A 328 -25.77 -10.45 3.05
N VAL A 329 -26.38 -11.56 3.49
CA VAL A 329 -27.78 -11.56 3.91
C VAL A 329 -27.84 -11.02 5.34
N ALA A 330 -28.81 -10.16 5.63
CA ALA A 330 -29.03 -9.64 6.97
C ALA A 330 -29.58 -10.73 7.90
N ASP A 331 -29.10 -10.78 9.15
CA ASP A 331 -29.64 -11.67 10.17
C ASP A 331 -30.79 -11.02 10.96
N LYS A 332 -30.79 -9.69 11.01
CA LYS A 332 -31.69 -8.88 11.82
C LYS A 332 -32.66 -8.12 10.92
N ILE A 333 -33.94 -8.13 11.32
CA ILE A 333 -34.99 -7.35 10.68
C ILE A 333 -35.02 -5.97 11.32
N LEU A 334 -34.94 -4.93 10.49
CA LEU A 334 -35.15 -3.55 10.90
C LEU A 334 -36.46 -3.06 10.27
N GLU A 335 -37.31 -2.37 11.04
CA GLU A 335 -38.65 -1.96 10.60
C GLU A 335 -38.61 -1.09 9.33
N ASP A 336 -37.54 -0.31 9.15
CA ASP A 336 -37.37 0.63 8.02
C ASP A 336 -36.58 0.06 6.83
N VAL A 337 -36.20 -1.22 6.84
CA VAL A 337 -35.39 -1.84 5.77
C VAL A 337 -36.12 -3.03 5.17
N PRO A 338 -36.22 -3.15 3.82
CA PRO A 338 -36.83 -4.30 3.18
C PRO A 338 -36.18 -5.61 3.66
N LEU A 339 -37.00 -6.63 3.93
CA LEU A 339 -36.56 -7.92 4.48
C LEU A 339 -35.42 -8.56 3.67
N ASP A 340 -35.46 -8.40 2.34
CA ASP A 340 -34.52 -9.01 1.39
C ASP A 340 -33.35 -8.08 1.01
N ALA A 341 -33.24 -6.90 1.61
CA ALA A 341 -32.16 -5.98 1.27
C ALA A 341 -30.81 -6.56 1.74
N PRO A 342 -29.80 -6.70 0.86
CA PRO A 342 -28.49 -7.18 1.28
C PRO A 342 -27.77 -6.18 2.19
N VAL A 343 -26.86 -6.69 3.03
CA VAL A 343 -25.86 -5.90 3.76
C VAL A 343 -24.63 -5.77 2.86
N ILE A 344 -24.42 -4.58 2.31
CA ILE A 344 -23.26 -4.28 1.47
C ILE A 344 -22.16 -3.71 2.34
N ILE A 345 -21.01 -4.39 2.35
CA ILE A 345 -19.82 -3.98 3.08
C ILE A 345 -18.73 -3.63 2.08
N THR A 346 -18.12 -2.47 2.26
CA THR A 346 -17.03 -1.95 1.43
C THR A 346 -15.89 -1.45 2.31
N ALA A 347 -14.82 -0.96 1.68
CA ALA A 347 -13.73 -0.29 2.37
C ALA A 347 -14.13 1.00 3.11
N TYR A 348 -15.36 1.47 2.92
CA TYR A 348 -15.89 2.72 3.48
C TYR A 348 -16.95 2.51 4.57
N SER A 349 -17.36 1.26 4.80
CA SER A 349 -18.41 0.92 5.75
C SER A 349 -17.95 1.10 7.20
N LYS A 350 -18.86 1.58 8.06
CA LYS A 350 -18.67 1.60 9.50
C LYS A 350 -19.22 0.33 10.15
N TRP A 351 -18.54 -0.12 11.20
CA TRP A 351 -18.83 -1.37 11.86
C TRP A 351 -20.16 -1.37 12.61
N ASP A 352 -20.55 -0.25 13.23
CA ASP A 352 -21.83 -0.10 13.92
C ASP A 352 -23.03 -0.30 12.98
N GLU A 353 -22.99 0.29 11.79
CA GLU A 353 -23.99 0.11 10.73
C GLU A 353 -24.07 -1.35 10.27
N VAL A 354 -22.91 -2.01 10.11
CA VAL A 354 -22.83 -3.42 9.72
C VAL A 354 -23.36 -4.34 10.84
N ALA A 355 -22.92 -4.12 12.07
CA ALA A 355 -23.28 -4.91 13.25
C ALA A 355 -24.75 -4.71 13.67
N ALA A 356 -25.39 -3.60 13.28
CA ALA A 356 -26.82 -3.39 13.46
C ALA A 356 -27.66 -4.39 12.64
N ARG A 357 -27.14 -4.88 11.50
CA ARG A 357 -27.86 -5.79 10.59
C ARG A 357 -27.41 -7.25 10.66
N LEU A 358 -26.22 -7.49 11.22
CA LEU A 358 -25.64 -8.83 11.37
C LEU A 358 -25.56 -9.24 12.85
N THR A 359 -25.36 -10.53 13.11
CA THR A 359 -25.15 -11.07 14.46
C THR A 359 -23.70 -11.55 14.63
N PRO A 360 -22.72 -10.62 14.76
CA PRO A 360 -21.33 -10.97 14.98
C PRO A 360 -21.10 -11.54 16.39
N SER A 361 -19.91 -12.11 16.62
CA SER A 361 -19.49 -12.61 17.93
C SER A 361 -19.61 -11.54 19.02
N GLU A 362 -20.32 -11.85 20.12
CA GLU A 362 -20.56 -10.91 21.23
C GLU A 362 -19.29 -10.38 21.90
N ARG A 363 -18.23 -11.20 21.94
CA ARG A 363 -16.96 -10.85 22.58
C ARG A 363 -15.85 -10.73 21.52
N PRO A 364 -15.49 -9.51 21.09
CA PRO A 364 -14.39 -9.33 20.16
C PRO A 364 -13.04 -9.68 20.78
N VAL A 365 -12.11 -10.11 19.94
CA VAL A 365 -10.70 -10.28 20.33
C VAL A 365 -10.01 -8.93 20.23
N VAL A 366 -9.32 -8.52 21.30
CA VAL A 366 -8.53 -7.28 21.31
C VAL A 366 -7.16 -7.55 20.68
N LEU A 367 -6.79 -6.78 19.67
CA LEU A 367 -5.51 -6.87 18.98
C LEU A 367 -4.60 -5.72 19.41
N HIS A 368 -3.54 -6.06 20.14
CA HIS A 368 -2.41 -5.16 20.40
C HIS A 368 -1.28 -5.48 19.43
N ARG A 369 -1.09 -4.63 18.42
CA ARG A 369 0.08 -4.73 17.55
C ARG A 369 1.28 -4.13 18.25
N VAL A 370 2.39 -4.85 18.26
CA VAL A 370 3.70 -4.41 18.76
C VAL A 370 4.71 -4.71 17.67
N GLY A 371 5.53 -3.73 17.30
CA GLY A 371 6.53 -3.90 16.25
C GLY A 371 7.56 -4.95 16.62
N SER A 372 8.19 -5.58 15.61
CA SER A 372 9.31 -6.51 15.81
C SER A 372 10.51 -5.88 16.50
N MET A 373 10.60 -4.54 16.46
CA MET A 373 11.62 -3.74 17.16
C MET A 373 11.11 -3.16 18.50
N ASN A 374 10.00 -3.66 19.04
CA ASN A 374 9.39 -3.15 20.27
C ASN A 374 8.99 -1.65 20.23
N THR A 375 8.85 -1.08 19.03
CA THR A 375 8.22 0.23 18.85
C THR A 375 6.74 0.11 19.21
N ALA A 376 6.33 0.88 20.21
CA ALA A 376 4.96 0.92 20.70
C ALA A 376 4.02 1.38 19.57
N ASN A 377 2.93 0.65 19.35
CA ASN A 377 1.87 1.11 18.47
C ASN A 377 1.20 2.33 19.10
N VAL A 378 1.38 3.49 18.47
CA VAL A 378 0.89 4.79 18.95
C VAL A 378 -0.61 4.97 18.75
N PHE A 379 -1.26 4.11 17.96
CA PHE A 379 -2.68 4.22 17.62
C PHE A 379 -3.61 3.39 18.52
N GLY A 380 -3.06 2.64 19.48
CA GLY A 380 -3.84 1.78 20.36
C GLY A 380 -4.31 0.48 19.71
N SER A 381 -5.20 -0.24 20.39
CA SER A 381 -5.67 -1.56 19.97
C SER A 381 -6.86 -1.49 19.00
N THR A 382 -7.00 -2.52 18.18
CA THR A 382 -8.19 -2.76 17.35
C THR A 382 -9.02 -3.92 17.92
N LEU A 383 -10.28 -4.02 17.52
CA LEU A 383 -11.20 -5.10 17.92
C LEU A 383 -11.47 -6.02 16.74
N SER A 384 -11.38 -7.32 16.93
CA SER A 384 -11.68 -8.33 15.91
C SER A 384 -12.99 -9.04 16.22
N PHE A 385 -13.97 -8.86 15.34
CA PHE A 385 -15.29 -9.50 15.43
C PHE A 385 -15.38 -10.65 14.43
N GLY A 386 -15.74 -11.84 14.91
CA GLY A 386 -16.00 -12.99 14.06
C GLY A 386 -17.43 -12.99 13.55
N TYR A 387 -17.62 -13.29 12.26
CA TYR A 387 -18.93 -13.52 11.68
C TYR A 387 -18.81 -14.56 10.57
N GLN A 388 -19.51 -15.70 10.72
CA GLN A 388 -19.44 -16.83 9.79
C GLN A 388 -17.97 -17.27 9.52
N ASP A 389 -17.53 -17.17 8.27
CA ASP A 389 -16.20 -17.51 7.77
C ASP A 389 -15.30 -16.27 7.58
N MET A 390 -15.60 -15.21 8.34
CA MET A 390 -14.97 -13.89 8.23
C MET A 390 -14.59 -13.31 9.59
N ILE A 391 -13.57 -12.43 9.61
CA ILE A 391 -13.18 -11.62 10.76
C ILE A 391 -13.08 -10.17 10.31
N PHE A 392 -13.73 -9.28 11.04
CA PHE A 392 -13.68 -7.84 10.85
C PHE A 392 -12.77 -7.22 11.91
N GLU A 393 -11.66 -6.62 11.50
CA GLU A 393 -10.81 -5.80 12.38
C GLU A 393 -11.33 -4.36 12.35
N VAL A 394 -11.68 -3.83 13.51
CA VAL A 394 -12.37 -2.55 13.67
C VAL A 394 -11.52 -1.61 14.52
N MET A 395 -11.37 -0.38 14.05
CA MET A 395 -10.66 0.70 14.73
C MET A 395 -11.54 1.38 15.79
N PRO A 396 -10.95 2.13 16.74
CA PRO A 396 -11.72 2.88 17.74
C PRO A 396 -12.75 3.87 17.17
N ASN A 397 -12.54 4.36 15.95
CA ASN A 397 -13.46 5.26 15.23
C ASN A 397 -14.54 4.51 14.42
N ASN A 398 -14.75 3.21 14.67
CA ASN A 398 -15.70 2.31 14.01
C ASN A 398 -15.44 2.01 12.53
N TYR A 399 -14.35 2.51 11.92
CA TYR A 399 -13.99 2.06 10.58
C TYR A 399 -13.39 0.66 10.61
N ILE A 400 -13.73 -0.13 9.59
CA ILE A 400 -13.18 -1.48 9.39
C ILE A 400 -11.78 -1.31 8.80
N ALA A 401 -10.74 -1.71 9.54
CA ALA A 401 -9.34 -1.67 9.09
C ALA A 401 -8.98 -2.81 8.16
N SER A 402 -9.54 -4.00 8.41
CA SER A 402 -9.32 -5.15 7.54
C SER A 402 -10.46 -6.16 7.65
N VAL A 403 -10.66 -6.91 6.55
CA VAL A 403 -11.57 -8.06 6.50
C VAL A 403 -10.75 -9.30 6.17
N THR A 404 -10.75 -10.28 7.06
CA THR A 404 -10.12 -11.58 6.85
C THR A 404 -11.17 -12.61 6.48
N LEU A 405 -11.04 -13.20 5.30
CA LEU A 405 -11.82 -14.34 4.82
C LEU A 405 -11.03 -15.62 5.08
N TYR A 406 -11.66 -16.67 5.57
CA TYR A 406 -10.99 -17.95 5.76
C TYR A 406 -11.87 -19.12 5.38
N GLN A 407 -11.27 -20.17 4.82
CA GLN A 407 -11.99 -21.41 4.59
C GLN A 407 -12.21 -22.11 5.95
N PRO A 408 -13.46 -22.42 6.36
CA PRO A 408 -13.71 -23.23 7.54
C PRO A 408 -13.01 -24.57 7.39
N ALA A 409 -12.47 -25.12 8.48
CA ALA A 409 -11.96 -26.48 8.44
C ALA A 409 -13.13 -27.41 8.07
N SER A 410 -13.03 -28.12 6.94
CA SER A 410 -13.97 -29.20 6.66
C SER A 410 -14.01 -30.10 7.90
N PRO A 411 -15.18 -30.47 8.43
CA PRO A 411 -15.25 -31.36 9.57
C PRO A 411 -14.46 -32.61 9.20
N TYR A 412 -13.35 -32.84 9.92
CA TYR A 412 -12.58 -34.07 9.78
C TYR A 412 -13.55 -35.24 9.94
N HIS A 413 -13.86 -35.94 8.85
CA HIS A 413 -14.63 -37.16 8.93
C HIS A 413 -13.84 -38.11 9.84
N VAL A 414 -14.40 -38.46 10.99
CA VAL A 414 -13.80 -39.36 12.00
C VAL A 414 -13.53 -40.77 11.43
N ALA A 415 -13.92 -41.04 10.18
CA ALA A 415 -13.76 -42.31 9.49
C ALA A 415 -12.29 -42.70 9.21
N ASP A 416 -11.36 -41.76 9.09
CA ASP A 416 -9.96 -42.07 8.72
C ASP A 416 -9.11 -42.60 9.89
N TRP A 417 -9.63 -42.60 11.13
CA TRP A 417 -8.90 -43.14 12.29
C TRP A 417 -9.07 -44.66 12.47
N ASN A 418 -10.17 -45.24 11.98
CA ASN A 418 -10.50 -46.65 12.25
C ASN A 418 -9.79 -47.64 11.32
N THR A 419 -9.15 -47.18 10.24
CA THR A 419 -8.49 -48.07 9.28
C THR A 419 -7.02 -48.37 9.63
N THR A 420 -6.41 -47.56 10.51
CA THR A 420 -4.99 -47.73 10.89
C THR A 420 -4.82 -48.46 12.23
N THR A 421 -5.84 -48.46 13.10
CA THR A 421 -5.79 -49.10 14.43
C THR A 421 -6.28 -50.56 14.44
N ARG A 422 -6.92 -51.07 13.38
CA ARG A 422 -7.32 -52.49 13.29
C ARG A 422 -6.26 -53.44 12.73
N LYS A 423 -5.22 -52.94 12.06
CA LYS A 423 -4.13 -53.81 11.54
C LYS A 423 -3.00 -54.07 12.53
N SER A 424 -2.91 -53.31 13.62
CA SER A 424 -1.85 -53.45 14.64
C SER A 424 -2.22 -54.34 15.83
N ALA A 425 -3.47 -54.81 15.93
CA ALA A 425 -3.94 -55.61 17.06
C ALA A 425 -4.03 -57.13 16.79
N ALA A 426 -3.65 -57.60 15.59
CA ALA A 426 -3.84 -59.01 15.18
C ALA A 426 -2.55 -59.85 15.09
N ALA A 427 -1.41 -59.38 15.63
CA ALA A 427 -0.17 -60.15 15.58
C ALA A 427 0.67 -59.97 16.86
N SER A 428 0.20 -60.54 17.99
CA SER A 428 1.08 -60.78 19.14
C SER A 428 0.54 -61.88 20.06
N SER A 429 0.74 -63.13 19.63
CA SER A 429 0.90 -64.34 20.44
C SER A 429 1.55 -65.34 19.47
N THR A 430 2.70 -65.97 19.69
CA THR A 430 3.14 -66.71 20.87
C THR A 430 4.66 -66.94 20.77
N SER A 431 5.24 -67.33 21.90
CA SER A 431 6.64 -67.50 22.28
C SER A 431 7.44 -68.63 21.60
N THR A 432 8.78 -68.51 21.72
CA THR A 432 9.73 -69.47 22.35
C THR A 432 10.98 -69.79 21.49
N ALA A 433 12.11 -69.86 22.20
CA ALA A 433 13.52 -69.97 21.80
C ALA A 433 13.93 -71.17 20.92
N GLY A 434 15.10 -71.02 20.26
CA GLY A 434 15.89 -72.13 19.73
C GLY A 434 17.07 -71.70 18.84
N SER A 435 18.29 -71.88 19.32
CA SER A 435 19.56 -71.72 18.59
C SER A 435 19.69 -72.64 17.37
N ALA A 436 20.33 -72.18 16.28
CA ALA A 436 21.32 -72.92 15.49
C ALA A 436 21.83 -72.10 14.29
N ILE A 437 23.15 -72.11 14.09
CA ILE A 437 23.87 -71.82 12.82
C ILE A 437 24.14 -73.20 12.17
N PRO A 438 23.97 -73.37 10.84
CA PRO A 438 25.14 -73.43 9.92
C PRO A 438 24.94 -72.90 8.47
N SER A 439 26.07 -72.46 7.89
CA SER A 439 26.58 -72.51 6.48
C SER A 439 25.67 -73.05 5.34
N THR A 440 25.70 -72.66 4.06
CA THR A 440 26.73 -72.06 3.17
C THR A 440 26.14 -71.76 1.77
N SER A 441 26.66 -70.71 1.12
CA SER A 441 27.10 -70.54 -0.29
C SER A 441 26.18 -70.44 -1.53
N THR A 442 26.72 -69.62 -2.46
CA THR A 442 26.46 -69.40 -3.92
C THR A 442 25.45 -68.28 -4.27
N GLY A 443 25.73 -67.32 -5.17
CA GLY A 443 26.86 -67.12 -6.09
C GLY A 443 26.93 -65.66 -6.57
N GLY A 444 28.14 -65.26 -7.00
CA GLY A 444 28.47 -63.90 -7.42
C GLY A 444 28.34 -63.62 -8.92
N SER A 445 28.08 -62.34 -9.19
CA SER A 445 28.60 -61.43 -10.22
C SER A 445 29.40 -61.97 -11.42
N LYS A 446 28.99 -61.52 -12.62
CA LYS A 446 29.80 -61.24 -13.84
C LYS A 446 29.15 -60.02 -14.54
N ALA A 447 29.80 -58.90 -14.87
CA ALA A 447 30.96 -58.59 -15.76
C ALA A 447 30.45 -57.74 -16.99
N PRO A 448 31.28 -57.23 -17.94
CA PRO A 448 31.76 -55.83 -17.96
C PRO A 448 31.77 -55.08 -19.34
N SER A 449 32.32 -53.84 -19.34
CA SER A 449 33.05 -53.10 -20.43
C SER A 449 32.21 -52.43 -21.56
N THR A 450 32.54 -51.31 -22.24
CA THR A 450 33.74 -50.47 -22.58
C THR A 450 33.25 -49.02 -22.88
N ASN A 451 33.92 -47.90 -22.51
CA ASN A 451 35.12 -47.18 -23.00
C ASN A 451 34.98 -46.34 -24.31
N THR A 452 35.19 -45.01 -24.20
CA THR A 452 35.73 -44.11 -25.26
C THR A 452 36.41 -42.88 -24.61
N GLY A 453 37.70 -42.64 -24.90
CA GLY A 453 38.44 -41.37 -24.65
C GLY A 453 38.14 -40.30 -25.71
N GLY A 454 38.77 -39.13 -25.84
CA GLY A 454 39.76 -38.30 -25.12
C GLY A 454 39.73 -36.91 -25.81
N SER A 455 40.20 -35.78 -25.24
CA SER A 455 41.46 -35.10 -25.62
C SER A 455 41.48 -33.61 -25.19
N LYS A 456 42.64 -33.17 -24.65
CA LYS A 456 43.39 -31.88 -24.77
C LYS A 456 42.72 -30.47 -24.60
N ALA A 457 43.11 -29.78 -23.51
CA ALA A 457 43.76 -28.44 -23.30
C ALA A 457 43.44 -27.20 -24.23
N PRO A 458 43.73 -25.92 -23.84
CA PRO A 458 44.50 -25.43 -22.67
C PRO A 458 43.91 -24.23 -21.87
N SER A 459 44.59 -23.96 -20.76
CA SER A 459 44.56 -22.77 -19.90
C SER A 459 45.22 -21.53 -20.50
N SER A 460 44.72 -20.33 -20.16
CA SER A 460 45.49 -19.09 -20.13
C SER A 460 45.29 -18.33 -18.82
N SER A 461 46.41 -17.85 -18.30
CA SER A 461 46.67 -17.11 -17.07
C SER A 461 46.35 -15.62 -17.17
N ALA A 462 46.04 -14.95 -16.04
CA ALA A 462 46.75 -13.72 -15.60
C ALA A 462 46.18 -13.12 -14.29
N GLY A 463 47.07 -12.81 -13.34
CA GLY A 463 47.00 -11.71 -12.36
C GLY A 463 46.02 -11.88 -11.19
N GLY A 464 46.40 -12.03 -9.91
CA GLY A 464 47.60 -11.59 -9.21
C GLY A 464 47.41 -10.20 -8.59
N SER A 465 47.03 -10.13 -7.31
CA SER A 465 47.72 -9.34 -6.27
C SER A 465 47.00 -9.35 -4.91
N LYS A 466 47.83 -9.47 -3.87
CA LYS A 466 47.60 -9.56 -2.42
C LYS A 466 47.17 -8.21 -1.80
N ALA A 467 46.16 -8.21 -0.90
CA ALA A 467 46.23 -7.96 0.56
C ALA A 467 46.28 -6.47 1.00
N PRO A 468 46.00 -6.08 2.28
CA PRO A 468 45.54 -6.86 3.43
C PRO A 468 44.32 -6.26 4.19
N SER A 469 43.82 -7.09 5.11
CA SER A 469 43.01 -6.79 6.28
C SER A 469 43.71 -5.87 7.29
N THR A 470 42.97 -4.91 7.84
CA THR A 470 43.21 -4.39 9.20
C THR A 470 41.89 -3.97 9.84
N SER A 471 41.64 -4.59 10.99
CA SER A 471 40.68 -4.26 12.04
C SER A 471 41.23 -3.19 12.98
N THR A 472 40.38 -2.29 13.45
CA THR A 472 40.44 -1.48 14.70
C THR A 472 39.16 -0.66 14.70
N GLU A 473 38.11 -0.90 15.49
CA GLU A 473 37.96 -0.89 16.95
C GLU A 473 38.34 0.44 17.64
N GLU A 474 37.33 0.97 18.35
CA GLU A 474 37.27 1.98 19.41
C GLU A 474 37.24 3.51 19.14
N SER A 475 36.11 4.07 19.59
CA SER A 475 35.93 5.26 20.44
C SER A 475 35.84 6.67 19.82
N LYS A 476 34.63 7.21 19.70
CA LYS A 476 34.02 8.18 20.64
C LYS A 476 32.57 8.49 20.29
#